data_AF-A0AAQ3QNK2-F1
#
_entry.id   AF-A0AAQ3QNK2-F1
#
_cell.length_a   1.000
_cell.length_b   1.000
_cell.length_c   1.000
_cell.angle_alpha   90.00
_cell.angle_beta   90.00
_cell.angle_gamma   90.00
#
_symmetry.space_group_name_H-M   'P 1'
#
loop_
_entity.id
_entity.type
_entity.pdbx_description
1 polymer ?
#
loop_
_entity_poly.entity_id
_entity_poly.type
_entity_poly.pdbx_seq_one_letter_code
_entity_poly.pdbx_strand_id
1 'polypeptide(L)'
;MLLWEQMRVLNTQNAPWLVLGDFNCVDKPEDKRGGKPFYIGSSLNVFKLLCLETGLIDLSYKGPHFTWCNNRGNNKRIMARLDKAYSNSEWLSSFHNTEVLHLEKVASDHRQILVDTNSQKFMTSKKGAFNFELYWIDYPEVKELVSNVWNDEMWSSNYMNCFSSCLNKLEKVMIAWKKSQVGSLENSLKLAMDELRILEDIDSKGLCDENDLLRLRCLNNKIMALNR
;
A
#
# COMPACT_ATOMS: atom_id res chain seq x y z
N MET A 1 22.31 -11.71 16.89
CA MET A 1 21.22 -11.30 15.98
C MET A 1 21.63 -9.96 15.39
N LEU A 2 21.94 -9.89 14.09
CA LEU A 2 22.65 -8.74 13.50
C LEU A 2 21.82 -7.44 13.48
N LEU A 3 20.49 -7.56 13.28
CA LEU A 3 19.58 -6.42 13.19
C LEU A 3 19.53 -5.58 14.47
N TRP A 4 19.41 -6.24 15.64
CA TRP A 4 19.34 -5.53 16.92
C TRP A 4 20.63 -4.75 17.23
N GLU A 5 21.78 -5.32 16.89
CA GLU A 5 23.06 -4.62 17.06
C GLU A 5 23.16 -3.40 16.13
N GLN A 6 22.69 -3.52 14.89
CA GLN A 6 22.64 -2.39 13.96
C GLN A 6 21.73 -1.27 14.49
N MET A 7 20.60 -1.62 15.11
CA MET A 7 19.68 -0.66 15.75
C MET A 7 20.33 0.04 16.95
N ARG A 8 21.13 -0.66 17.76
CA ARG A 8 21.93 -0.03 18.83
C ARG A 8 22.94 0.95 18.27
N VAL A 9 23.63 0.60 17.17
CA VAL A 9 24.59 1.49 16.51
C VAL A 9 23.89 2.73 15.95
N LEU A 10 22.74 2.58 15.29
CA LEU A 10 21.95 3.72 14.80
C LEU A 10 21.57 4.67 15.94
N ASN A 11 21.18 4.12 17.09
CA ASN A 11 20.83 4.93 18.25
C ASN A 11 21.99 5.81 18.76
N THR A 12 23.25 5.38 18.61
CA THR A 12 24.42 6.20 19.02
C THR A 12 24.62 7.48 18.20
N GLN A 13 23.96 7.60 17.04
CA GLN A 13 24.12 8.74 16.16
C GLN A 13 23.29 9.97 16.61
N ASN A 14 22.43 9.84 17.63
CA ASN A 14 21.56 10.90 18.13
C ASN A 14 20.81 11.65 17.01
N ALA A 15 20.39 10.91 15.98
CA ALA A 15 19.71 11.45 14.81
C ALA A 15 18.24 10.96 14.77
N PRO A 16 17.35 11.64 14.03
CA PRO A 16 16.02 11.11 13.72
C PRO A 16 16.13 9.79 12.94
N TRP A 17 15.53 8.70 13.43
CA TRP A 17 15.52 7.44 12.69
C TRP A 17 14.24 6.62 12.92
N LEU A 18 13.95 5.80 11.91
CA LEU A 18 12.80 4.92 11.86
C LEU A 18 13.23 3.58 11.28
N VAL A 19 12.67 2.49 11.81
CA VAL A 19 12.81 1.14 11.29
C VAL A 19 11.44 0.64 10.87
N LEU A 20 11.36 0.15 9.64
CA LEU A 20 10.13 -0.29 8.99
C LEU A 20 10.35 -1.68 8.39
N GLY A 21 9.37 -2.56 8.53
CA GLY A 21 9.34 -3.82 7.80
C GLY A 21 8.70 -4.96 8.58
N ASP A 22 8.94 -6.17 8.10
CA ASP A 22 8.49 -7.41 8.72
C ASP A 22 9.42 -7.82 9.88
N PHE A 23 8.94 -7.66 11.11
CA PHE A 23 9.67 -8.06 12.31
C PHE A 23 9.54 -9.56 12.61
N ASN A 24 8.65 -10.28 11.90
CA ASN A 24 8.27 -11.66 12.18
C ASN A 24 7.93 -11.90 13.67
N CYS A 25 7.42 -10.87 14.34
CA CYS A 25 7.19 -10.87 15.78
C CYS A 25 5.86 -10.19 16.12
N VAL A 26 5.08 -10.85 16.97
CA VAL A 26 3.83 -10.33 17.53
C VAL A 26 4.15 -9.75 18.90
N ASP A 27 3.81 -8.48 19.17
CA ASP A 27 4.22 -7.83 20.42
C ASP A 27 3.18 -7.93 21.52
N LYS A 28 1.91 -7.95 21.10
CA LYS A 28 0.73 -7.90 21.94
C LYS A 28 -0.24 -9.03 21.57
N PRO A 29 -1.04 -9.52 22.52
CA PRO A 29 -2.05 -10.55 22.22
C PRO A 29 -3.02 -10.12 21.12
N GLU A 30 -3.39 -8.83 21.08
CA GLU A 30 -4.32 -8.28 20.09
C GLU A 30 -3.76 -8.30 18.66
N ASP A 31 -2.44 -8.35 18.51
CA ASP A 31 -1.75 -8.41 17.21
C ASP A 31 -1.75 -9.82 16.60
N LYS A 32 -2.49 -10.78 17.20
CA LYS A 32 -2.61 -12.14 16.68
C LYS A 32 -4.02 -12.71 16.84
N ARG A 33 -4.50 -13.37 15.79
CA ARG A 33 -5.73 -14.15 15.81
C ARG A 33 -5.52 -15.54 15.25
N GLY A 34 -6.09 -16.54 15.91
CA GLY A 34 -6.01 -17.94 15.51
C GLY A 34 -4.65 -18.59 15.79
N GLY A 35 -4.56 -19.89 15.49
CA GLY A 35 -3.34 -20.68 15.73
C GLY A 35 -3.01 -20.84 17.21
N LYS A 36 -1.72 -20.97 17.52
CA LYS A 36 -1.25 -21.07 18.92
C LYS A 36 -1.52 -19.77 19.68
N PRO A 37 -1.90 -19.83 20.97
CA PRO A 37 -2.02 -18.64 21.81
C PRO A 37 -0.80 -17.73 21.73
N PHE A 38 -1.01 -16.43 21.93
CA PHE A 38 0.08 -15.48 22.08
C PHE A 38 1.00 -15.92 23.23
N TYR A 39 2.31 -15.82 23.00
CA TYR A 39 3.33 -16.21 23.97
C TYR A 39 4.52 -15.26 23.87
N ILE A 40 4.99 -14.79 25.02
CA ILE A 40 6.18 -13.94 25.11
C ILE A 40 7.40 -14.85 25.18
N GLY A 41 8.03 -15.06 24.03
CA GLY A 41 9.29 -15.80 23.93
C GLY A 41 10.51 -14.94 24.21
N SER A 42 11.67 -15.59 24.32
CA SER A 42 12.97 -14.94 24.52
C SER A 42 13.28 -13.86 23.47
N SER A 43 13.02 -14.12 22.19
CA SER A 43 13.26 -13.15 21.11
C SER A 43 12.44 -11.87 21.25
N LEU A 44 11.16 -11.98 21.66
CA LEU A 44 10.31 -10.82 21.89
C LEU A 44 10.77 -10.02 23.11
N ASN A 45 11.23 -10.70 24.18
CA ASN A 45 11.80 -10.02 25.34
C ASN A 45 13.05 -9.23 24.97
N VAL A 46 13.95 -9.80 24.17
CA VAL A 46 15.15 -9.11 23.68
C VAL A 46 14.76 -7.88 22.85
N PHE A 47 13.75 -7.99 21.99
CA PHE A 47 13.26 -6.85 21.22
C PHE A 47 12.66 -5.76 22.11
N LYS A 48 11.81 -6.13 23.08
CA LYS A 48 11.22 -5.17 24.02
C LYS A 48 12.28 -4.45 24.83
N LEU A 49 13.32 -5.15 25.28
CA LEU A 49 14.47 -4.54 25.96
C LEU A 49 15.21 -3.57 25.05
N LEU A 50 15.47 -3.95 23.79
CA LEU A 50 16.08 -3.05 22.82
C LEU A 50 15.26 -1.78 22.65
N CYS A 51 13.94 -1.89 22.44
CA CYS A 51 13.07 -0.71 22.28
C CYS A 51 13.13 0.21 23.50
N LEU A 52 13.20 -0.34 24.72
CA LEU A 52 13.38 0.44 25.93
C LEU A 52 14.74 1.15 25.98
N GLU A 53 15.82 0.47 25.59
CA GLU A 53 17.18 1.02 25.58
C GLU A 53 17.38 2.10 24.52
N THR A 54 16.75 1.95 23.36
CA THR A 54 16.89 2.88 22.23
C THR A 54 15.76 3.92 22.15
N GLY A 55 14.79 3.88 23.07
CA GLY A 55 13.62 4.77 23.05
C GLY A 55 12.74 4.60 21.81
N LEU A 56 12.76 3.42 21.19
CA LEU A 56 11.92 3.14 20.02
C LEU A 56 10.48 2.91 20.44
N ILE A 57 9.56 3.56 19.74
CA ILE A 57 8.13 3.43 19.94
C ILE A 57 7.46 2.89 18.68
N ASP A 58 6.52 1.94 18.85
CA ASP A 58 5.66 1.47 17.77
C ASP A 58 4.75 2.63 17.33
N LEU A 59 4.86 3.02 16.07
CA LEU A 59 4.05 4.08 15.50
C LEU A 59 2.61 3.61 15.29
N SER A 60 1.66 4.48 15.60
CA SER A 60 0.26 4.24 15.31
C SER A 60 0.01 4.21 13.81
N TYR A 61 -1.02 3.45 13.40
CA TYR A 61 -1.35 3.23 12.00
C TYR A 61 -2.83 3.49 11.73
N LYS A 62 -3.15 3.74 10.46
CA LYS A 62 -4.51 3.72 9.91
C LYS A 62 -4.65 2.55 8.93
N GLY A 63 -5.86 2.02 8.83
CA GLY A 63 -6.16 0.87 7.96
C GLY A 63 -6.35 -0.43 8.75
N PRO A 64 -6.34 -1.60 8.07
CA PRO A 64 -6.60 -2.89 8.70
C PRO A 64 -5.58 -3.25 9.78
N HIS A 65 -6.03 -3.89 10.86
CA HIS A 65 -5.18 -4.23 12.01
C HIS A 65 -4.07 -5.24 11.67
N PHE A 66 -4.42 -6.32 10.98
CA PHE A 66 -3.49 -7.39 10.64
C PHE A 66 -2.78 -7.11 9.31
N THR A 67 -1.46 -7.26 9.31
CA THR A 67 -0.62 -7.08 8.11
C THR A 67 -0.26 -8.39 7.43
N TRP A 68 -0.46 -9.53 8.09
CA TRP A 68 -0.22 -10.85 7.51
C TRP A 68 -1.39 -11.80 7.76
N CYS A 69 -1.65 -12.68 6.78
CA CYS A 69 -2.58 -13.80 6.94
C CYS A 69 -2.13 -15.01 6.12
N ASN A 70 -2.16 -16.19 6.73
CA ASN A 70 -1.81 -17.45 6.07
C ASN A 70 -2.78 -17.90 4.95
N ASN A 71 -3.85 -17.13 4.71
CA ASN A 71 -4.90 -17.36 3.71
C ASN A 71 -5.60 -18.73 3.80
N ARG A 72 -5.45 -19.44 4.92
CA ARG A 72 -6.15 -20.70 5.19
C ARG A 72 -7.60 -20.42 5.59
N GLY A 73 -8.43 -21.43 5.40
CA GLY A 73 -9.87 -21.38 5.68
C GLY A 73 -10.17 -22.05 7.01
N ASN A 74 -11.41 -21.88 7.46
CA ASN A 74 -11.99 -22.53 8.64
C ASN A 74 -11.12 -22.27 9.88
N ASN A 75 -11.05 -23.23 10.80
CA ASN A 75 -10.32 -23.11 12.07
C ASN A 75 -8.78 -23.05 11.93
N LYS A 76 -8.24 -23.02 10.70
CA LYS A 76 -6.80 -22.97 10.41
C LYS A 76 -6.33 -21.56 10.00
N ARG A 77 -7.25 -20.59 9.91
CA ARG A 77 -6.93 -19.20 9.57
C ARG A 77 -6.13 -18.56 10.71
N ILE A 78 -5.01 -17.95 10.35
CA ILE A 78 -4.14 -17.23 11.29
C ILE A 78 -3.84 -15.87 10.69
N MET A 79 -4.03 -14.83 11.50
CA MET A 79 -3.71 -13.46 11.16
C MET A 79 -2.78 -12.87 12.22
N ALA A 80 -1.86 -12.03 11.78
CA ALA A 80 -0.92 -11.36 12.67
C ALA A 80 -0.55 -9.98 12.14
N ARG A 81 -0.22 -9.05 13.03
CA ARG A 81 0.45 -7.80 12.69
C ARG A 81 1.96 -8.01 12.82
N LEU A 82 2.63 -8.24 11.69
CA LEU A 82 4.07 -8.53 11.61
C LEU A 82 4.86 -7.36 11.04
N ASP A 83 4.32 -6.73 10.01
CA ASP A 83 4.85 -5.50 9.41
C ASP A 83 4.52 -4.29 10.29
N LYS A 84 5.54 -3.56 10.75
CA LYS A 84 5.40 -2.41 11.67
C LYS A 84 6.43 -1.32 11.39
N ALA A 85 6.22 -0.16 11.99
CA ALA A 85 7.14 0.97 11.96
C ALA A 85 7.46 1.40 13.39
N TYR A 86 8.74 1.49 13.73
CA TYR A 86 9.20 2.05 15.00
C TYR A 86 10.05 3.28 14.75
N SER A 87 9.93 4.30 15.58
CA SER A 87 10.81 5.46 15.52
C SER A 87 11.26 5.88 16.90
N ASN A 88 12.34 6.66 16.96
CA ASN A 88 12.68 7.39 18.18
C ASN A 88 11.89 8.71 18.28
N SER A 89 12.04 9.41 19.40
CA SER A 89 11.42 10.72 19.63
C SER A 89 11.86 11.78 18.62
N GLU A 90 13.14 11.76 18.23
CA GLU A 90 13.76 12.73 17.32
C GLU A 90 13.13 12.67 15.93
N TRP A 91 12.71 11.48 15.48
CA TRP A 91 11.92 11.31 14.26
C TRP A 91 10.60 12.07 14.35
N LEU A 92 9.84 11.90 15.43
CA LEU A 92 8.54 12.56 15.59
C LEU A 92 8.68 14.08 15.77
N SER A 93 9.78 14.55 16.38
CA SER A 93 10.12 15.98 16.44
C SER A 93 10.56 16.55 15.09
N SER A 94 11.05 15.73 14.16
CA SER A 94 11.45 16.19 12.82
C SER A 94 10.29 16.08 11.82
N PHE A 95 9.45 15.05 11.98
CA PHE A 95 8.37 14.68 11.07
C PHE A 95 7.05 14.56 11.84
N HIS A 96 6.57 15.69 12.37
CA HIS A 96 5.36 15.77 13.19
C HIS A 96 4.09 15.22 12.53
N ASN A 97 4.04 15.20 11.19
CA ASN A 97 2.93 14.70 10.41
C ASN A 97 3.09 13.23 9.98
N THR A 98 3.98 12.48 10.66
CA THR A 98 4.20 11.06 10.35
C THR A 98 2.92 10.27 10.56
N GLU A 99 2.46 9.60 9.51
CA GLU A 99 1.36 8.64 9.55
C GLU A 99 1.83 7.30 8.98
N VAL A 100 1.43 6.21 9.63
CA VAL A 100 1.61 4.85 9.08
C VAL A 100 0.28 4.39 8.51
N LEU A 101 0.29 3.88 7.28
CA LEU A 101 -0.88 3.36 6.59
C LEU A 101 -0.66 1.88 6.28
N HIS A 102 -1.56 1.03 6.76
CA HIS A 102 -1.66 -0.35 6.29
C HIS A 102 -2.53 -0.33 5.03
N LEU A 103 -1.91 -0.58 3.88
CA LEU A 103 -2.57 -0.47 2.57
C LEU A 103 -3.46 -1.67 2.28
N GLU A 104 -4.14 -1.68 1.14
CA GLU A 104 -4.93 -2.82 0.74
C GLU A 104 -4.04 -4.00 0.33
N LYS A 105 -4.46 -5.21 0.68
CA LYS A 105 -3.72 -6.42 0.39
C LYS A 105 -4.02 -6.85 -1.05
N VAL A 106 -2.99 -6.83 -1.90
CA VAL A 106 -3.07 -7.30 -3.29
C VAL A 106 -1.98 -8.33 -3.50
N ALA A 107 -2.36 -9.53 -3.93
CA ALA A 107 -1.46 -10.59 -4.40
C ALA A 107 -0.41 -11.17 -3.43
N SER A 108 -0.28 -10.64 -2.22
CA SER A 108 0.65 -11.12 -1.19
C SER A 108 -0.11 -11.76 -0.02
N ASP A 109 0.56 -12.53 0.83
CA ASP A 109 0.06 -12.92 2.16
C ASP A 109 0.28 -11.81 3.20
N HIS A 110 1.24 -10.91 2.93
CA HIS A 110 1.48 -9.64 3.61
C HIS A 110 0.71 -8.47 3.00
N ARG A 111 0.62 -7.39 3.77
CA ARG A 111 -0.01 -6.12 3.43
C ARG A 111 1.07 -5.05 3.46
N GLN A 112 1.12 -4.20 2.44
CA GLN A 112 2.10 -3.13 2.37
C GLN A 112 1.86 -2.10 3.48
N ILE A 113 2.94 -1.58 4.04
CA ILE A 113 2.90 -0.48 5.00
C ILE A 113 3.58 0.74 4.38
N LEU A 114 2.91 1.90 4.47
CA LEU A 114 3.40 3.18 3.97
C LEU A 114 3.62 4.11 5.15
N VAL A 115 4.79 4.73 5.23
CA VAL A 115 5.07 5.82 6.17
C VAL A 115 5.06 7.12 5.39
N ASP A 116 4.12 7.98 5.70
CA ASP A 116 4.00 9.31 5.10
C ASP A 116 4.40 10.37 6.13
N THR A 117 5.44 11.14 5.83
CA THR A 117 5.94 12.24 6.69
C THR A 117 5.33 13.60 6.33
N ASN A 118 4.49 13.67 5.29
CA ASN A 118 3.98 14.89 4.67
C ASN A 118 2.46 14.83 4.40
N SER A 119 1.69 14.15 5.26
CA SER A 119 0.24 13.84 5.08
C SER A 119 -0.66 15.01 4.65
N GLN A 120 -0.24 16.26 4.85
CA GLN A 120 -0.93 17.46 4.32
C GLN A 120 -0.92 17.58 2.77
N LYS A 121 0.02 16.94 2.05
CA LYS A 121 0.13 17.07 0.58
C LYS A 121 -0.84 16.16 -0.21
N PHE A 122 -1.33 15.06 0.36
CA PHE A 122 -2.29 14.20 -0.34
C PHE A 122 -3.65 14.87 -0.57
N MET A 123 -3.99 15.91 0.20
CA MET A 123 -5.19 16.70 -0.03
C MET A 123 -5.05 17.71 -1.19
N THR A 124 -3.84 17.96 -1.69
CA THR A 124 -3.57 18.98 -2.72
C THR A 124 -3.07 18.42 -4.04
N SER A 125 -3.04 17.09 -4.24
CA SER A 125 -2.91 16.57 -5.61
C SER A 125 -4.05 17.18 -6.41
N LYS A 126 -3.74 18.03 -7.39
CA LYS A 126 -4.75 18.70 -8.23
C LYS A 126 -5.71 17.63 -8.72
N LYS A 127 -6.94 17.61 -8.19
CA LYS A 127 -8.02 16.81 -8.74
C LYS A 127 -8.10 17.18 -10.22
N GLY A 128 -7.71 16.25 -11.10
CA GLY A 128 -7.73 16.44 -12.55
C GLY A 128 -6.38 16.64 -13.24
N ALA A 129 -5.23 16.38 -12.61
CA ALA A 129 -4.00 16.20 -13.38
C ALA A 129 -4.08 14.90 -14.19
N PHE A 130 -3.83 14.99 -15.50
CA PHE A 130 -3.67 13.80 -16.34
C PHE A 130 -2.38 13.07 -15.97
N ASN A 131 -2.52 11.82 -15.55
CA ASN A 131 -1.41 10.91 -15.34
C ASN A 131 -1.45 9.82 -16.41
N PHE A 132 -0.31 9.61 -17.06
CA PHE A 132 -0.12 8.52 -17.99
C PHE A 132 0.36 7.29 -17.22
N GLU A 133 -0.39 6.19 -17.27
CA GLU A 133 0.03 4.93 -16.67
C GLU A 133 0.86 4.12 -17.68
N LEU A 134 2.03 3.62 -17.25
CA LEU A 134 2.97 2.95 -18.16
C LEU A 134 2.36 1.73 -18.88
N TYR A 135 1.46 0.98 -18.23
CA TYR A 135 0.81 -0.19 -18.83
C TYR A 135 -0.11 0.17 -20.00
N TRP A 136 -0.46 1.45 -20.19
CA TRP A 136 -1.23 1.89 -21.37
C TRP A 136 -0.47 1.64 -22.68
N ILE A 137 0.87 1.55 -22.64
CA ILE A 137 1.71 1.29 -23.82
C ILE A 137 1.46 -0.11 -24.42
N ASP A 138 0.92 -1.03 -23.62
CA ASP A 138 0.63 -2.40 -24.06
C ASP A 138 -0.65 -2.48 -24.91
N TYR A 139 -1.49 -1.44 -24.90
CA TYR A 139 -2.67 -1.34 -25.76
C TYR A 139 -2.26 -0.86 -27.16
N PRO A 140 -2.48 -1.67 -28.22
CA PRO A 140 -2.17 -1.27 -29.60
C PRO A 140 -2.81 0.06 -30.00
N GLU A 141 -4.02 0.33 -29.50
CA GLU A 141 -4.78 1.56 -29.76
C GLU A 141 -4.07 2.80 -29.23
N VAL A 142 -3.33 2.71 -28.12
CA VAL A 142 -2.60 3.85 -27.56
C VAL A 142 -1.48 4.28 -28.48
N LYS A 143 -0.76 3.31 -29.09
CA LYS A 143 0.29 3.62 -30.08
C LYS A 143 -0.29 4.32 -31.30
N GLU A 144 -1.45 3.86 -31.77
CA GLU A 144 -2.15 4.48 -32.90
C GLU A 144 -2.62 5.90 -32.56
N LEU A 145 -3.24 6.10 -31.38
CA LEU A 145 -3.71 7.41 -30.93
C LEU A 145 -2.57 8.42 -30.81
N VAL A 146 -1.43 8.02 -30.20
CA VAL A 146 -0.24 8.87 -30.09
C VAL A 146 0.27 9.24 -31.48
N SER A 147 0.42 8.26 -32.38
CA SER A 147 0.89 8.48 -33.76
C SER A 147 -0.02 9.44 -34.53
N ASN A 148 -1.34 9.25 -34.44
CA ASN A 148 -2.31 10.08 -35.14
C ASN A 148 -2.26 11.53 -34.66
N VAL A 149 -2.21 11.76 -33.35
CA VAL A 149 -2.11 13.12 -32.79
C VAL A 149 -0.78 13.78 -33.15
N TRP A 150 0.32 13.01 -33.13
CA TRP A 150 1.65 13.52 -33.44
C TRP A 150 1.83 13.94 -34.90
N ASN A 151 1.18 13.21 -35.82
CA ASN A 151 1.25 13.46 -37.25
C ASN A 151 0.19 14.46 -37.77
N ASP A 152 -0.86 14.74 -37.00
CA ASP A 152 -1.90 15.74 -37.31
C ASP A 152 -1.40 17.19 -37.11
N GLU A 153 -0.41 17.42 -36.25
CA GLU A 153 0.14 18.75 -36.03
C GLU A 153 1.02 19.21 -37.19
N MET A 154 0.65 20.34 -37.81
CA MET A 154 1.54 21.04 -38.74
C MET A 154 2.65 21.71 -37.94
N TRP A 155 3.82 21.08 -37.91
CA TRP A 155 5.03 21.60 -37.28
C TRP A 155 5.47 22.89 -37.97
N SER A 156 5.06 24.03 -37.40
CA SER A 156 5.39 25.37 -37.88
C SER A 156 6.69 25.88 -37.26
N SER A 157 7.13 27.09 -37.64
CA SER A 157 8.31 27.74 -37.05
C SER A 157 8.22 27.99 -35.54
N ASN A 158 7.03 27.85 -34.94
CA ASN A 158 6.82 27.96 -33.49
C ASN A 158 6.63 26.59 -32.83
N TYR A 159 7.72 25.82 -32.78
CA TYR A 159 7.76 24.45 -32.26
C TYR A 159 7.21 24.31 -30.83
N MET A 160 7.43 25.30 -29.95
CA MET A 160 6.95 25.24 -28.56
C MET A 160 5.42 25.28 -28.47
N ASN A 161 4.78 26.07 -29.32
CA ASN A 161 3.33 26.14 -29.40
C ASN A 161 2.75 24.87 -30.05
N CYS A 162 3.36 24.37 -31.12
CA CYS A 162 2.97 23.10 -31.75
C CYS A 162 3.08 21.92 -30.76
N PHE A 163 4.18 21.83 -30.02
CA PHE A 163 4.39 20.80 -29.02
C PHE A 163 3.36 20.89 -27.88
N SER A 164 3.09 22.10 -27.37
CA SER A 164 2.06 22.30 -26.34
C SER A 164 0.65 21.95 -26.84
N SER A 165 0.33 22.30 -28.10
CA SER A 165 -0.93 21.90 -28.75
C SER A 165 -1.05 20.37 -28.85
N CYS A 166 0.01 19.71 -29.30
CA CYS A 166 0.10 18.26 -29.41
C CYS A 166 -0.16 17.58 -28.06
N LEU A 167 0.49 18.03 -26.98
CA LEU A 167 0.28 17.48 -25.64
C LEU A 167 -1.16 17.67 -25.15
N ASN A 168 -1.75 18.86 -25.35
CA ASN A 168 -3.13 19.14 -24.97
C ASN A 168 -4.14 18.29 -25.77
N LYS A 169 -3.90 18.06 -27.06
CA LYS A 169 -4.71 17.14 -27.87
C LYS A 169 -4.56 15.71 -27.38
N LEU A 170 -3.34 15.27 -27.14
CA LEU A 170 -3.04 13.92 -26.66
C LEU A 170 -3.71 13.66 -25.31
N GLU A 171 -3.61 14.59 -24.36
CA GLU A 171 -4.30 14.51 -23.07
C GLU A 171 -5.80 14.27 -23.24
N LYS A 172 -6.49 15.07 -24.08
CA LYS A 172 -7.94 14.93 -24.30
C LYS A 172 -8.30 13.57 -24.91
N VAL A 173 -7.56 13.14 -25.92
CA VAL A 173 -7.80 11.87 -26.62
C VAL A 173 -7.54 10.69 -25.68
N MET A 174 -6.46 10.74 -24.90
CA MET A 174 -6.12 9.71 -23.92
C MET A 174 -7.12 9.65 -22.76
N ILE A 175 -7.65 10.79 -22.29
CA ILE A 175 -8.73 10.82 -21.28
C ILE A 175 -10.00 10.15 -21.83
N ALA A 176 -10.36 10.42 -23.10
CA ALA A 176 -11.53 9.82 -23.73
C ALA A 176 -11.35 8.30 -23.93
N TRP A 177 -10.18 7.88 -24.43
CA TRP A 177 -9.81 6.47 -24.57
C TRP A 177 -9.79 5.75 -23.22
N LYS A 178 -9.19 6.36 -22.17
CA LYS A 178 -9.19 5.82 -20.81
C LYS A 178 -10.62 5.54 -20.34
N LYS A 179 -11.53 6.49 -20.54
CA LYS A 179 -12.94 6.33 -20.14
C LYS A 179 -13.64 5.21 -20.90
N SER A 180 -13.36 5.03 -22.18
CA SER A 180 -14.04 4.02 -23.00
C SER A 180 -13.51 2.60 -22.77
N GLN A 181 -12.20 2.43 -22.64
CA GLN A 181 -11.57 1.11 -22.54
C GLN A 181 -11.26 0.68 -21.11
N VAL A 182 -10.77 1.61 -20.28
CA VAL A 182 -10.22 1.30 -18.96
C VAL A 182 -11.21 1.65 -17.83
N GLY A 183 -12.17 2.56 -18.09
CA GLY A 183 -13.11 3.02 -17.06
C GLY A 183 -13.99 1.91 -16.46
N SER A 184 -14.41 0.93 -17.27
CA SER A 184 -15.18 -0.22 -16.77
C SER A 184 -14.34 -1.15 -15.89
N LEU A 185 -13.06 -1.31 -16.23
CA LEU A 185 -12.07 -2.07 -15.47
C LEU A 185 -11.78 -1.40 -14.12
N GLU A 186 -11.47 -0.10 -14.12
CA GLU A 186 -11.24 0.70 -12.90
C GLU A 186 -12.44 0.66 -11.96
N ASN A 187 -13.66 0.78 -12.51
CA ASN A 187 -14.88 0.67 -11.72
C ASN A 187 -15.05 -0.74 -11.13
N SER A 188 -14.79 -1.78 -11.92
CA SER A 188 -14.89 -3.18 -11.47
C SER A 188 -13.84 -3.50 -10.40
N LEU A 189 -12.63 -2.97 -10.54
CA LEU A 189 -11.55 -3.09 -9.56
C LEU A 189 -11.93 -2.37 -8.27
N LYS A 190 -12.40 -1.13 -8.36
CA LYS A 190 -12.85 -0.34 -7.21
C LYS A 190 -13.95 -1.04 -6.42
N LEU A 191 -15.00 -1.52 -7.09
CA LEU A 191 -16.09 -2.25 -6.44
C LEU A 191 -15.59 -3.54 -5.77
N ALA A 192 -14.67 -4.28 -6.41
CA ALA A 192 -14.10 -5.48 -5.81
C ALA A 192 -13.23 -5.16 -4.58
N MET A 193 -12.46 -4.07 -4.61
CA MET A 193 -11.64 -3.59 -3.49
C MET A 193 -12.52 -3.14 -2.31
N ASP A 194 -13.59 -2.38 -2.58
CA ASP A 194 -14.56 -1.95 -1.56
C ASP A 194 -15.24 -3.16 -0.88
N GLU A 195 -15.66 -4.16 -1.66
CA GLU A 195 -16.23 -5.42 -1.14
C GLU A 195 -15.20 -6.20 -0.31
N LEU A 196 -13.96 -6.33 -0.81
CA LEU A 196 -12.87 -7.00 -0.10
C LEU A 196 -12.64 -6.35 1.27
N ARG A 197 -12.57 -5.01 1.32
CA ARG A 197 -12.33 -4.25 2.55
C ARG A 197 -13.40 -4.52 3.62
N ILE A 198 -14.67 -4.61 3.22
CA ILE A 198 -15.78 -4.91 4.13
C ILE A 198 -15.63 -6.32 4.71
N LEU A 199 -15.40 -7.31 3.85
CA LEU A 199 -15.24 -8.69 4.30
C LEU A 199 -13.98 -8.89 5.16
N GLU A 200 -12.89 -8.18 4.88
CA GLU A 200 -11.68 -8.23 5.71
C GLU A 200 -11.89 -7.64 7.10
N ASP A 201 -12.72 -6.59 7.24
CA ASP A 201 -13.11 -6.06 8.55
C ASP A 201 -13.93 -7.08 9.35
N ILE A 202 -14.89 -7.75 8.71
CA ILE A 202 -15.69 -8.83 9.32
C ILE A 202 -14.80 -10.01 9.73
N ASP A 203 -13.86 -10.42 8.87
CA ASP A 203 -12.91 -11.49 9.11
C ASP A 203 -11.93 -11.14 10.24
N SER A 204 -11.49 -9.89 10.33
CA SER A 204 -10.63 -9.42 11.44
C SER A 204 -11.30 -9.60 12.80
N LYS A 205 -12.63 -9.42 12.85
CA LYS A 205 -13.50 -9.68 14.01
C LYS A 205 -13.86 -11.16 14.15
N GLY A 206 -13.50 -11.97 13.15
CA GLY A 206 -13.76 -13.40 12.95
C GLY A 206 -15.24 -13.73 13.09
N LEU A 207 -16.01 -12.89 12.41
CA LEU A 207 -17.44 -13.06 12.22
C LEU A 207 -17.76 -13.67 10.84
N CYS A 208 -16.74 -13.93 10.02
CA CYS A 208 -16.91 -14.56 8.71
C CYS A 208 -17.25 -16.05 8.83
N ASP A 209 -18.22 -16.49 8.03
CA ASP A 209 -18.49 -17.90 7.80
C ASP A 209 -17.63 -18.50 6.65
N GLU A 210 -17.85 -19.76 6.31
CA GLU A 210 -17.10 -20.43 5.24
C GLU A 210 -17.37 -19.84 3.84
N ASN A 211 -18.58 -19.32 3.61
CA ASN A 211 -18.94 -18.66 2.35
C ASN A 211 -18.26 -17.30 2.23
N ASP A 212 -18.19 -16.53 3.31
CA ASP A 212 -17.48 -15.26 3.37
C ASP A 212 -15.98 -15.45 3.10
N LEU A 213 -15.37 -16.47 3.70
CA LEU A 213 -13.97 -16.81 3.47
C LEU A 213 -13.70 -17.27 2.03
N LEU A 214 -14.64 -18.00 1.43
CA LEU A 214 -14.57 -18.35 0.01
C LEU A 214 -14.71 -17.11 -0.87
N ARG A 215 -15.63 -16.20 -0.53
CA ARG A 215 -15.85 -14.95 -1.25
C ARG A 215 -14.62 -14.04 -1.19
N LEU A 216 -13.99 -13.92 -0.03
CA LEU A 216 -12.70 -13.22 0.16
C LEU A 216 -11.61 -13.75 -0.78
N ARG A 217 -11.50 -15.08 -0.93
CA ARG A 217 -10.52 -15.69 -1.85
C ARG A 217 -10.86 -15.39 -3.30
N CYS A 218 -12.12 -15.51 -3.68
CA CYS A 218 -12.57 -15.19 -5.04
C CYS A 218 -12.32 -13.72 -5.39
N LEU A 219 -12.59 -12.80 -4.47
CA LEU A 219 -12.31 -11.36 -4.66
C LEU A 219 -10.82 -11.07 -4.81
N ASN A 220 -9.98 -11.66 -3.95
CA ASN A 220 -8.52 -11.52 -4.08
C ASN A 220 -8.01 -12.00 -5.46
N ASN A 221 -8.50 -13.15 -5.93
CA ASN A 221 -8.14 -13.66 -7.25
C ASN A 221 -8.65 -12.76 -8.39
N LYS A 222 -9.87 -12.23 -8.25
CA LYS A 222 -10.45 -11.28 -9.21
C LYS A 222 -9.61 -10.00 -9.27
N ILE A 223 -9.27 -9.40 -8.14
CA ILE A 223 -8.44 -8.19 -8.06
C ILE A 223 -7.05 -8.45 -8.67
N MET A 224 -6.44 -9.60 -8.37
CA MET A 224 -5.18 -9.99 -9.01
C MET A 224 -5.29 -10.10 -10.53
N ALA A 225 -6.40 -10.63 -11.05
CA ALA A 225 -6.63 -10.72 -12.48
C ALA A 225 -6.88 -9.35 -13.14
N LEU A 226 -7.51 -8.41 -12.42
CA LEU A 226 -7.78 -7.05 -12.90
C LEU A 226 -6.54 -6.12 -12.84
N ASN A 227 -5.55 -6.45 -12.00
CA ASN A 227 -4.29 -5.71 -11.85
C ASN A 227 -3.15 -6.23 -12.77
N ARG A 228 -3.44 -7.18 -13.66
CA ARG A 228 -2.50 -7.67 -14.68
C ARG A 228 -2.76 -6.98 -16.01
#